data_AF-A0A8J3CFC4-F1
#
_entry.id   AF-A0A8J3CFC4-F1
#
_cell.length_a   1.000
_cell.length_b   1.000
_cell.length_c   1.000
_cell.angle_alpha   90.00
_cell.angle_beta   90.00
_cell.angle_gamma   90.00
#
_symmetry.space_group_name_H-M   'P 1'
#
loop_
_entity.id
_entity.type
_entity.pdbx_description
1 polymer ?
#
loop_
_entity_poly.entity_id
_entity_poly.type
_entity_poly.pdbx_seq_one_letter_code
_entity_poly.pdbx_strand_id
1 'polypeptide(L)'
;MDEILGQVLRNAVWERLDLLTELANRADAPSLLSVARSELPRLTQGWRAVLAAHEPDERGHCPECSTRWRQQKAPCAVWQAAYEHLVAGGLAPRTEPAEPSGPTGRHRWAAPGPRATGGARGRSSAHAAVPR
;
A
#
# COMPACT_ATOMS: atom_id res chain seq x y z
N MET A 1 -16.76 -0.04 -26.69
CA MET A 1 -16.84 -1.51 -26.56
C MET A 1 -18.30 -1.83 -26.30
N ASP A 2 -18.86 -2.87 -26.92
CA ASP A 2 -20.21 -3.34 -26.59
C ASP A 2 -20.29 -3.64 -25.08
N GLU A 3 -21.39 -3.23 -24.45
CA GLU A 3 -21.64 -3.42 -23.01
C GLU A 3 -21.55 -4.91 -22.62
N ILE A 4 -22.03 -5.79 -23.50
CA ILE A 4 -21.99 -7.24 -23.32
C ILE A 4 -20.55 -7.74 -23.33
N LEU A 5 -19.74 -7.31 -24.30
CA LEU A 5 -18.33 -7.69 -24.39
C LEU A 5 -17.55 -7.20 -23.16
N GLY A 6 -17.83 -5.98 -22.69
CA GLY A 6 -17.20 -5.43 -21.50
C GLY A 6 -17.52 -6.24 -20.24
N GLN A 7 -18.75 -6.71 -20.10
CA GLN A 7 -19.13 -7.56 -18.97
C GLN A 7 -18.46 -8.94 -19.03
N VAL A 8 -18.44 -9.57 -20.20
CA VAL A 8 -17.79 -10.88 -20.39
C VAL A 8 -16.31 -10.82 -20.04
N LEU A 9 -15.59 -9.78 -20.51
CA LEU A 9 -14.17 -9.62 -20.19
C LEU A 9 -13.93 -9.42 -18.69
N ARG A 10 -14.76 -8.62 -18.00
CA ARG A 10 -14.64 -8.43 -16.54
C ARG A 10 -14.87 -9.73 -15.78
N ASN A 11 -15.91 -10.49 -16.14
CA ASN A 11 -16.21 -11.78 -15.51
C ASN A 11 -15.06 -12.76 -15.68
N ALA A 12 -14.53 -12.89 -16.90
CA ALA A 12 -13.41 -13.79 -17.20
C ALA A 12 -12.15 -13.45 -16.38
N VAL A 13 -11.90 -12.16 -16.13
CA VAL A 13 -10.78 -11.73 -15.25
C VAL A 13 -11.02 -12.19 -13.82
N TRP A 14 -12.22 -11.97 -13.26
CA TRP A 14 -12.55 -12.41 -11.90
C TRP A 14 -12.48 -13.92 -11.75
N GLU A 15 -13.07 -14.69 -12.66
CA GLU A 15 -13.01 -16.15 -12.67
C GLU A 15 -11.57 -16.67 -12.72
N ARG A 16 -10.69 -16.00 -13.49
CA ARG A 16 -9.27 -16.37 -13.52
C ARG A 16 -8.58 -16.13 -12.19
N LEU A 17 -8.86 -15.02 -11.51
CA LEU A 17 -8.29 -14.72 -10.20
C LEU A 17 -8.78 -15.70 -9.12
N ASP A 18 -10.06 -16.09 -9.17
CA ASP A 18 -10.64 -17.08 -8.28
C ASP A 18 -10.00 -18.46 -8.48
N LEU A 19 -9.83 -18.89 -9.74
CA LEU A 19 -9.14 -20.14 -10.06
C LEU A 19 -7.70 -20.17 -9.53
N LEU A 20 -6.94 -19.08 -9.69
CA LEU A 20 -5.57 -19.00 -9.17
C LEU A 20 -5.56 -19.09 -7.64
N THR A 21 -6.55 -18.52 -6.97
CA THR A 21 -6.72 -18.60 -5.52
C THR A 21 -7.07 -20.02 -5.08
N GLU A 22 -7.96 -20.72 -5.79
CA GLU A 22 -8.28 -22.12 -5.49
C GLU A 22 -7.04 -23.02 -5.64
N LEU A 23 -6.26 -22.84 -6.71
CA LEU A 23 -5.02 -23.59 -6.94
C LEU A 23 -4.01 -23.34 -5.80
N ALA A 24 -3.84 -22.08 -5.38
CA ALA A 24 -2.94 -21.74 -4.28
C ALA A 24 -3.33 -22.41 -2.95
N ASN A 25 -4.62 -22.67 -2.72
CA ASN A 25 -5.14 -23.21 -1.47
C ASN A 25 -5.26 -24.75 -1.46
N ARG A 26 -5.47 -25.37 -2.63
CA ARG A 26 -5.85 -26.79 -2.73
C ARG A 26 -4.89 -27.66 -3.54
N ALA A 27 -4.02 -27.08 -4.36
CA ALA A 27 -3.11 -27.86 -5.19
C ALA A 27 -2.03 -28.54 -4.34
N ASP A 28 -1.58 -29.71 -4.78
CA ASP A 28 -0.39 -30.35 -4.22
C ASP A 28 0.89 -29.57 -4.60
N ALA A 29 1.96 -29.77 -3.84
CA ALA A 29 3.18 -28.98 -3.99
C ALA A 29 3.79 -29.00 -5.41
N PRO A 30 3.84 -30.13 -6.14
CA PRO A 30 4.32 -30.14 -7.52
C PRO A 30 3.47 -29.30 -8.48
N SER A 31 2.13 -29.39 -8.38
CA SER A 31 1.22 -28.59 -9.20
C SER A 31 1.32 -27.12 -8.85
N LEU A 32 1.40 -26.79 -7.56
CA LEU A 32 1.58 -25.40 -7.12
C LEU A 32 2.89 -24.79 -7.65
N LEU A 33 3.99 -25.54 -7.65
CA LEU A 33 5.25 -25.06 -8.23
C LEU A 33 5.14 -24.82 -9.74
N SER A 34 4.45 -25.70 -10.45
CA SER A 34 4.17 -25.53 -11.88
C SER A 34 3.38 -24.26 -12.15
N VAL A 35 2.27 -24.07 -11.44
CA VAL A 35 1.41 -22.88 -11.51
C VAL A 35 2.18 -21.61 -11.13
N ALA A 36 2.96 -21.63 -10.05
CA ALA A 36 3.75 -20.46 -9.63
C ALA A 36 4.75 -20.04 -10.72
N ARG A 37 5.40 -21.01 -11.38
CA ARG A 37 6.36 -20.72 -12.46
C ARG A 37 5.69 -20.16 -13.71
N SER A 38 4.47 -20.58 -14.06
CA SER A 38 3.76 -20.07 -15.23
C SER A 38 3.05 -18.74 -14.95
N GLU A 39 2.48 -18.56 -13.76
CA GLU A 39 1.55 -17.46 -13.47
C GLU A 39 2.22 -16.24 -12.84
N LEU A 40 3.22 -16.42 -11.96
CA LEU A 40 3.91 -15.27 -11.34
C LEU A 40 4.55 -14.33 -12.37
N PRO A 41 5.23 -14.81 -13.44
CA PRO A 41 5.74 -13.91 -14.47
C PRO A 41 4.64 -13.11 -15.15
N ARG A 42 3.49 -13.73 -15.45
CA ARG A 42 2.36 -13.08 -16.12
C ARG A 42 1.69 -12.04 -15.22
N LEU A 43 1.48 -12.37 -13.94
CA LEU A 43 0.92 -11.44 -12.95
C LEU A 43 1.85 -10.26 -12.70
N THR A 44 3.16 -10.49 -12.54
CA THR A 44 4.11 -9.40 -12.35
C THR A 44 4.25 -8.53 -13.60
N GLN A 45 4.15 -9.10 -14.80
CA GLN A 45 4.10 -8.34 -16.04
C GLN A 45 2.84 -7.46 -16.12
N GLY A 46 1.68 -8.01 -15.76
CA GLY A 46 0.42 -7.24 -15.69
C GLY A 46 0.51 -6.06 -14.73
N TRP A 47 1.04 -6.29 -13.52
CA TRP A 47 1.27 -5.21 -12.55
C TRP A 47 2.22 -4.14 -13.08
N ARG A 48 3.34 -4.51 -13.72
CA ARG A 48 4.27 -3.52 -14.31
C ARG A 48 3.58 -2.67 -15.37
N ALA A 49 2.77 -3.28 -16.24
CA ALA A 49 2.04 -2.55 -17.28
C ALA A 49 1.01 -1.58 -16.67
N VAL A 50 0.25 -2.02 -15.69
CA VAL A 50 -0.71 -1.17 -14.96
C VAL A 50 0.01 -0.03 -14.24
N LEU A 51 1.10 -0.30 -13.53
CA LEU A 51 1.84 0.74 -12.79
C LEU A 51 2.51 1.76 -13.70
N ALA A 52 3.03 1.33 -14.86
CA ALA A 52 3.60 2.24 -15.86
C ALA A 52 2.56 3.22 -16.40
N ALA A 53 1.34 2.75 -16.69
CA ALA A 53 0.24 3.65 -17.10
C ALA A 53 -0.16 4.66 -16.01
N HIS A 54 0.14 4.36 -14.75
CA HIS A 54 -0.15 5.21 -13.60
C HIS A 54 1.07 5.96 -13.06
N GLU A 55 2.19 5.98 -13.79
CA GLU A 55 3.38 6.74 -13.38
C GLU A 55 3.05 8.24 -13.27
N PRO A 56 3.54 8.95 -12.26
CA PRO A 56 3.27 10.38 -12.12
C PRO A 56 3.83 11.14 -13.32
N ASP A 57 3.05 12.07 -13.86
CA ASP A 57 3.50 13.01 -14.89
C ASP A 57 4.53 14.00 -14.34
N GLU A 58 5.03 14.90 -15.20
CA GLU A 58 5.99 15.95 -14.82
C GLU A 58 5.52 16.85 -13.65
N ARG A 59 4.20 16.88 -13.40
CA ARG A 59 3.56 17.67 -12.34
C ARG A 59 3.23 16.82 -11.10
N GLY A 60 3.55 15.53 -11.10
CA GLY A 60 3.28 14.59 -10.02
C GLY A 60 1.84 14.08 -9.98
N HIS A 61 1.06 14.25 -11.05
CA HIS A 61 -0.31 13.74 -11.15
C HIS A 61 -0.33 12.40 -11.89
N CYS A 62 -1.27 11.53 -11.51
CA CYS A 62 -1.49 10.29 -12.24
C CYS A 62 -2.31 10.58 -13.52
N PRO A 63 -1.80 10.30 -14.73
CA PRO A 63 -2.47 10.66 -15.97
C PRO A 63 -3.78 9.87 -16.17
N GLU A 64 -3.82 8.60 -15.77
CA GLU A 64 -4.99 7.73 -15.96
C GLU A 64 -6.12 8.02 -14.96
N CYS A 65 -5.78 8.52 -13.76
CA CYS A 65 -6.79 8.88 -12.74
C CYS A 65 -7.21 10.35 -12.80
N SER A 66 -6.45 11.19 -13.50
CA SER A 66 -6.74 12.62 -13.63
C SER A 66 -7.64 12.88 -14.83
N THR A 67 -8.56 13.82 -14.68
CA THR A 67 -9.43 14.30 -15.77
C THR A 67 -9.32 15.82 -15.87
N ARG A 68 -9.92 16.41 -16.92
CA ARG A 68 -9.94 17.88 -17.08
C ARG A 68 -10.52 18.62 -15.88
N TRP A 69 -11.38 17.97 -15.09
CA TRP A 69 -12.06 18.57 -13.94
C TRP A 69 -11.54 18.08 -12.58
N ARG A 70 -10.67 17.08 -12.56
CA ARG A 70 -10.15 16.48 -11.32
C ARG A 70 -8.70 16.06 -11.48
N GLN A 71 -7.81 16.70 -10.74
CA GLN A 71 -6.39 16.33 -10.71
C GLN A 71 -6.15 15.36 -9.55
N GLN A 72 -5.60 14.17 -9.86
CA GLN A 72 -5.27 13.16 -8.86
C GLN A 72 -3.75 13.10 -8.69
N LYS A 73 -3.25 13.47 -7.51
CA LYS A 73 -1.83 13.31 -7.16
C LYS A 73 -1.48 11.83 -6.96
N ALA A 74 -0.23 11.49 -7.30
CA ALA A 74 0.35 10.22 -6.94
C ALA A 74 0.86 10.20 -5.48
N PRO A 75 0.89 9.04 -4.80
CA PRO A 75 0.42 7.73 -5.28
C PRO A 75 -1.11 7.65 -5.31
N CYS A 76 -1.68 7.30 -6.46
CA CYS A 76 -3.11 7.07 -6.63
C CYS A 76 -3.51 5.70 -6.04
N ALA A 77 -4.81 5.39 -6.03
CA ALA A 77 -5.32 4.15 -5.44
C ALA A 77 -4.66 2.88 -6.02
N VAL A 78 -4.27 2.89 -7.30
CA VAL A 78 -3.58 1.76 -7.94
C VAL A 78 -2.18 1.54 -7.37
N TRP A 79 -1.42 2.62 -7.16
CA TRP A 79 -0.11 2.55 -6.49
C TRP A 79 -0.22 2.12 -5.03
N GLN A 80 -1.27 2.57 -4.33
CA GLN A 80 -1.54 2.17 -2.95
C GLN A 80 -1.84 0.66 -2.87
N ALA A 81 -2.72 0.15 -3.74
CA ALA A 81 -3.02 -1.28 -3.82
C ALA A 81 -1.78 -2.12 -4.16
N ALA A 82 -0.93 -1.65 -5.09
CA ALA A 82 0.33 -2.34 -5.39
C ALA A 82 1.26 -2.38 -4.18
N TYR A 83 1.39 -1.29 -3.44
CA TYR A 83 2.19 -1.28 -2.21
C TYR A 83 1.63 -2.27 -1.18
N GLU A 84 0.32 -2.26 -0.95
CA GLU A 84 -0.35 -3.15 -0.01
C GLU A 84 -0.13 -4.63 -0.35
N HIS A 85 -0.34 -5.01 -1.61
CA HIS A 85 -0.34 -6.42 -2.01
C HIS A 85 1.02 -6.96 -2.43
N LEU A 86 1.95 -6.12 -2.89
CA LEU A 86 3.28 -6.56 -3.34
C LEU A 86 4.37 -6.32 -2.30
N VAL A 87 4.21 -5.30 -1.44
CA VAL A 87 5.25 -4.88 -0.48
C VAL A 87 4.80 -5.13 0.96
N ALA A 88 3.72 -4.50 1.41
CA ALA A 88 3.29 -4.57 2.82
C ALA A 88 2.76 -5.95 3.21
N GLY A 89 2.09 -6.65 2.29
CA GLY A 89 1.63 -8.03 2.45
C GLY A 89 2.63 -9.09 1.96
N GLY A 90 3.82 -8.69 1.48
CA GLY A 90 4.77 -9.58 0.82
C GLY A 90 5.72 -10.31 1.78
N LEU A 91 5.95 -11.61 1.52
CA LEU A 91 7.03 -12.50 2.01
C LEU A 91 7.46 -12.43 3.49
N ALA A 92 6.70 -11.80 4.38
CA ALA A 92 6.83 -12.11 5.80
C ALA A 92 6.52 -13.61 5.95
N PRO A 93 7.40 -14.42 6.55
CA PRO A 93 6.98 -15.73 7.01
C PRO A 93 5.73 -15.50 7.85
N ARG A 94 4.62 -16.19 7.53
CA ARG A 94 3.59 -16.40 8.55
C ARG A 94 4.29 -17.21 9.63
N THR A 95 4.92 -16.53 10.59
CA THR A 95 5.13 -17.11 11.90
C THR A 95 3.74 -17.45 12.36
N GLU A 96 3.42 -18.73 12.43
CA GLU A 96 2.20 -19.20 13.06
C GLU A 96 2.04 -18.46 14.39
N PRO A 97 0.85 -17.95 14.73
CA PRO A 97 0.69 -17.13 15.91
C PRO A 97 1.12 -17.94 17.14
N ALA A 98 2.27 -17.58 17.71
CA ALA A 98 2.57 -17.92 19.08
C ALA A 98 1.44 -17.36 19.95
N GLU A 99 0.92 -18.20 20.83
CA GLU A 99 -0.23 -17.93 21.69
C GLU A 99 -0.15 -16.55 22.36
N PRO A 100 -1.31 -15.87 22.56
CA PRO A 100 -1.33 -14.48 22.99
C PRO A 100 -0.90 -14.35 24.46
N SER A 101 0.27 -13.78 24.68
CA SER A 101 0.71 -13.30 26.00
C SER A 101 0.87 -11.78 26.00
N GLY A 102 -0.21 -11.08 26.39
CA GLY A 102 -0.12 -9.76 27.04
C GLY A 102 -0.39 -8.52 26.17
N PRO A 103 -1.00 -7.45 26.74
CA PRO A 103 -1.41 -6.27 25.98
C PRO A 103 -0.38 -5.15 26.10
N THR A 104 0.28 -4.75 25.02
CA THR A 104 0.98 -3.46 24.98
C THR A 104 0.99 -2.81 23.61
N GLY A 105 0.42 -1.61 23.55
CA GLY A 105 1.09 -0.47 22.94
C GLY A 105 0.70 -0.12 21.50
N ARG A 106 -0.24 0.82 21.36
CA ARG A 106 -0.56 1.55 20.13
C ARG A 106 0.71 2.11 19.46
N HIS A 107 0.99 1.73 18.22
CA HIS A 107 2.02 2.39 17.40
C HIS A 107 1.39 3.60 16.70
N ARG A 108 1.59 4.79 17.28
CA ARG A 108 1.30 6.07 16.63
C ARG A 108 2.48 6.40 15.73
N TRP A 109 2.26 6.46 14.42
CA TRP A 109 3.24 6.96 13.46
C TRP A 109 3.52 8.44 13.74
N ALA A 110 4.75 8.76 14.15
CA ALA A 110 5.24 10.12 14.27
C ALA A 110 6.15 10.41 13.07
N ALA A 111 5.73 11.36 12.23
CA ALA A 111 6.58 11.89 11.16
C ALA A 111 7.73 12.74 11.77
N PRO A 112 8.95 12.72 11.21
CA PRO A 112 10.02 13.57 11.68
C PRO A 112 9.80 15.01 11.21
N GLY A 113 9.51 15.92 12.14
CA GLY A 113 9.44 17.36 11.88
C GLY A 113 10.84 18.01 11.83
N PRO A 114 11.04 19.08 11.04
CA PRO A 114 12.35 19.71 10.90
C PRO A 114 12.75 20.49 12.16
N ARG A 115 14.03 20.38 12.53
CA ARG A 115 14.65 21.19 13.58
C ARG A 115 14.73 22.65 13.14
N ALA A 116 13.94 23.50 13.79
CA ALA A 116 14.14 24.95 13.74
C ALA A 116 15.11 25.37 14.86
N THR A 117 16.27 25.87 14.44
CA THR A 117 17.17 26.70 15.24
C THR A 117 16.58 28.11 15.39
N GLY A 118 16.62 28.70 16.59
CA GLY A 118 16.32 30.13 16.76
C GLY A 118 15.86 30.48 18.17
N GLY A 119 16.69 31.20 18.93
CA GLY A 119 16.43 31.58 20.31
C GLY A 119 15.57 32.83 20.48
N ALA A 120 15.11 33.08 21.71
CA ALA A 120 15.04 34.39 22.34
C ALA A 120 14.54 34.29 23.79
N ARG A 121 15.42 34.68 24.71
CA ARG A 121 15.23 35.52 25.92
C ARG A 121 13.81 35.66 26.52
N GLY A 122 13.74 35.34 27.82
CA GLY A 122 13.32 36.30 28.85
C GLY A 122 11.99 36.03 29.54
N ARG A 123 12.05 35.74 30.85
CA ARG A 123 11.55 36.65 31.92
C ARG A 123 11.80 36.07 33.32
N SER A 124 12.29 36.97 34.18
CA SER A 124 12.42 36.86 35.64
C SER A 124 11.08 36.63 36.34
N SER A 125 11.14 36.02 37.52
CA SER A 125 10.41 36.51 38.70
C SER A 125 11.15 36.18 39.98
N ALA A 126 11.25 37.22 40.80
CA ALA A 126 12.04 37.32 42.02
C ALA A 126 11.30 36.76 43.24
N HIS A 127 12.07 36.25 44.19
CA HIS A 127 11.67 35.96 45.56
C HIS A 127 11.92 37.20 46.45
N ALA A 128 10.92 37.58 47.25
CA ALA A 128 11.05 38.33 48.51
C ALA A 128 9.73 38.16 49.28
N ALA A 129 9.65 37.41 50.38
CA ALA A 129 10.11 37.73 51.74
C ALA A 129 9.42 38.99 52.32
N VAL A 130 8.42 38.77 53.18
CA VAL A 130 7.79 39.78 54.04
C VAL A 130 7.95 39.32 55.50
N PRO A 131 8.56 40.12 56.38
CA PRO A 131 8.34 39.98 57.82
C PRO A 131 7.57 41.19 58.35
N ARG A 132 6.62 40.94 59.26
CA ARG A 132 6.42 41.64 60.54
C ARG A 132 5.28 41.00 61.33
#